data_AF-A0A848BTI9-F1
#
_entry.id   AF-A0A848BTI9-F1
#
_cell.length_a   1.000
_cell.length_b   1.000
_cell.length_c   1.000
_cell.angle_alpha   90.00
_cell.angle_beta   90.00
_cell.angle_gamma   90.00
#
_symmetry.space_group_name_H-M   'P 1'
#
loop_
_entity.id
_entity.type
_entity.pdbx_description
1 polymer ?
#
loop_
_entity_poly.entity_id
_entity_poly.type
_entity_poly.pdbx_seq_one_letter_code
_entity_poly.pdbx_strand_id
1 'polypeptide(L)'
;MGAARDFLKYLNHPGLPIFNPIKSENIDLKQKSNKKIINNSSDEWNSTAKQLYNAIMWIIILWNSKPETVIFKFKDDIIKYRKYKPFDFIILRVNNLLKKDRSGKTLTEKINSLKAKNKIKKDICDFSLLNKEIERIKNETGKEIKSYF
;
A
#
# COMPACT_ATOMS: atom_id res chain seq x y z
N MET A 1 -14.12 6.19 -24.85
CA MET A 1 -12.79 5.60 -24.55
C MET A 1 -11.82 6.76 -24.43
N GLY A 2 -11.01 6.83 -23.37
CA GLY A 2 -10.21 8.04 -23.07
C GLY A 2 -8.82 7.98 -23.69
N ALA A 3 -8.33 9.10 -24.22
CA ALA A 3 -7.06 9.21 -24.94
C ALA A 3 -5.87 8.54 -24.21
N ALA A 4 -5.79 8.65 -22.88
CA ALA A 4 -4.75 8.00 -22.09
C ALA A 4 -4.69 6.47 -22.25
N ARG A 5 -5.85 5.80 -22.40
CA ARG A 5 -5.91 4.35 -22.63
C ARG A 5 -5.47 3.98 -24.04
N ASP A 6 -5.77 4.83 -25.02
CA ASP A 6 -5.37 4.62 -26.41
C ASP A 6 -3.85 4.79 -26.58
N PHE A 7 -3.23 5.75 -25.88
CA PHE A 7 -1.77 5.87 -25.82
C PHE A 7 -1.10 4.64 -25.21
N LEU A 8 -1.62 4.13 -24.09
CA LEU A 8 -1.09 2.90 -23.47
C LEU A 8 -1.20 1.70 -24.42
N LYS A 9 -2.32 1.60 -25.15
CA LYS A 9 -2.54 0.56 -26.16
C LYS A 9 -1.55 0.67 -27.32
N TYR A 10 -1.28 1.88 -27.80
CA TYR A 10 -0.29 2.16 -28.85
C TYR A 10 1.14 1.81 -28.40
N LEU A 11 1.51 2.17 -27.16
CA LEU A 11 2.81 1.87 -26.56
C LEU A 11 2.96 0.41 -26.11
N ASN A 12 1.92 -0.42 -26.29
CA ASN A 12 1.83 -1.78 -25.76
C ASN A 12 2.18 -1.87 -24.25
N HIS A 13 1.82 -0.84 -23.48
CA HIS A 13 2.11 -0.73 -22.06
C HIS A 13 0.87 -1.12 -21.23
N PRO A 14 1.01 -1.95 -20.18
CA PRO A 14 -0.14 -2.45 -19.39
C PRO A 14 -0.87 -1.36 -18.58
N GLY A 15 -0.33 -0.15 -18.54
CA GLY A 15 -0.79 0.96 -17.69
C GLY A 15 -0.12 0.95 -16.33
N LEU A 16 -0.27 2.04 -15.57
CA LEU A 16 0.24 2.10 -14.22
C LEU A 16 -0.61 1.22 -13.30
N PRO A 17 -0.01 0.42 -12.40
CA PRO A 17 -0.77 -0.32 -11.41
C PRO A 17 -1.53 0.66 -10.51
N ILE A 18 -2.86 0.61 -10.58
CA ILE A 18 -3.73 1.45 -9.77
C ILE A 18 -3.91 0.77 -8.41
N PHE A 19 -3.56 1.46 -7.32
CA PHE A 19 -3.94 1.02 -5.99
C PHE A 19 -5.46 1.11 -5.85
N ASN A 20 -6.12 -0.06 -5.85
CA ASN A 20 -7.57 -0.14 -5.70
C ASN A 20 -7.92 -1.03 -4.50
N PRO A 21 -8.27 -0.44 -3.34
CA PRO A 21 -8.62 -1.16 -2.13
C PRO A 21 -10.04 -1.77 -2.18
N ILE A 22 -10.89 -1.34 -3.11
CA ILE A 22 -12.29 -1.78 -3.20
C ILE A 22 -12.37 -3.06 -4.07
N LYS A 23 -13.20 -4.01 -3.65
CA LYS A 23 -13.64 -5.15 -4.45
C LYS A 23 -14.76 -4.66 -5.37
N SER A 24 -14.58 -4.78 -6.68
CA SER A 24 -15.72 -4.69 -7.59
C SER A 24 -16.65 -5.87 -7.33
N GLU A 25 -17.91 -5.60 -7.04
CA GLU A 25 -18.96 -6.61 -7.14
C GLU A 25 -19.11 -6.94 -8.62
N ASN A 26 -18.68 -8.13 -9.02
CA ASN A 26 -18.93 -8.73 -10.33
C ASN A 26 -18.94 -7.75 -11.51
N ILE A 27 -17.75 -7.43 -11.99
CA ILE A 27 -17.60 -7.24 -13.43
C ILE A 27 -16.75 -8.43 -13.88
N ASP A 28 -17.43 -9.55 -14.13
CA ASP A 28 -16.98 -10.58 -15.06
C ASP A 28 -16.89 -9.96 -16.48
N LEU A 29 -16.02 -8.96 -16.66
CA LEU A 29 -15.47 -8.72 -17.98
C LEU A 29 -14.48 -9.86 -18.20
N LYS A 30 -15.02 -11.00 -18.64
CA LYS A 30 -14.31 -11.95 -19.50
C LYS A 30 -13.89 -11.19 -20.75
N GLN A 31 -12.92 -10.29 -20.66
CA GLN A 31 -12.11 -9.93 -21.81
C GLN A 31 -11.23 -11.14 -22.08
N LYS A 32 -11.80 -12.08 -22.84
CA LYS A 32 -11.05 -13.04 -23.65
C LYS A 32 -10.24 -12.24 -24.67
N SER A 33 -9.17 -11.60 -24.24
CA SER A 33 -8.06 -11.33 -25.14
C SER A 33 -7.04 -12.42 -24.88
N ASN A 34 -6.94 -13.37 -25.82
CA ASN A 34 -5.83 -14.31 -25.96
C ASN A 34 -4.53 -13.54 -26.27
N LYS A 35 -4.12 -12.61 -25.41
CA LYS A 35 -2.73 -12.21 -25.32
C LYS A 35 -2.14 -13.14 -24.28
N LYS A 36 -1.28 -14.04 -24.76
CA LYS A 36 -0.25 -14.72 -23.98
C LYS A 36 0.21 -13.67 -22.95
N ILE A 37 -0.20 -13.84 -21.70
CA ILE A 37 0.36 -13.07 -20.60
C ILE A 37 1.79 -13.58 -20.60
N ILE A 38 2.66 -12.85 -21.29
CA ILE A 38 4.07 -12.96 -21.04
C ILE A 38 4.14 -12.57 -19.58
N ASN A 39 4.25 -13.59 -18.72
CA ASN A 39 4.60 -13.45 -17.32
C ASN A 39 6.02 -12.85 -17.30
N ASN A 40 6.14 -11.58 -17.70
CA ASN A 40 7.34 -10.81 -17.50
C ASN A 40 7.33 -10.50 -16.01
N SER A 41 7.91 -11.45 -15.28
CA SER A 41 8.19 -11.49 -13.85
C SER A 41 7.02 -11.06 -12.97
N SER A 42 6.54 -11.99 -12.13
CA SER A 42 5.95 -11.60 -10.85
C SER A 42 6.73 -10.43 -10.29
N ASP A 43 6.11 -9.24 -10.20
CA ASP A 43 6.67 -8.07 -9.57
C ASP A 43 7.09 -8.50 -8.15
N GLU A 44 8.38 -8.80 -7.98
CA GLU A 44 8.95 -9.36 -6.75
C GLU A 44 8.94 -8.28 -5.68
N TRP A 45 7.77 -8.03 -5.12
CA TRP A 45 7.67 -7.24 -3.93
C TRP A 45 8.17 -8.05 -2.75
N ASN A 46 9.09 -7.47 -1.99
CA ASN A 46 9.30 -7.91 -0.64
C ASN A 46 7.97 -7.79 0.12
N SER A 47 7.58 -8.83 0.87
CA SER A 47 6.29 -8.90 1.55
C SER A 47 6.10 -7.75 2.55
N THR A 48 7.14 -7.41 3.31
CA THR A 48 7.13 -6.27 4.23
C THR A 48 7.06 -4.94 3.49
N ALA A 49 7.79 -4.78 2.39
CA ALA A 49 7.71 -3.58 1.54
C ALA A 49 6.31 -3.39 0.96
N LYS A 50 5.63 -4.49 0.57
CA LYS A 50 4.26 -4.46 0.06
C LYS A 50 3.27 -4.02 1.13
N GLN A 51 3.38 -4.54 2.35
CA GLN A 51 2.55 -4.09 3.47
C GLN A 51 2.79 -2.61 3.79
N LEU A 52 4.06 -2.15 3.77
CA LEU A 52 4.39 -0.75 4.02
C LEU A 52 3.85 0.17 2.92
N TYR A 53 3.94 -0.23 1.65
CA TYR A 53 3.32 0.46 0.53
C TYR A 53 1.81 0.60 0.71
N ASN A 54 1.13 -0.51 1.04
CA ASN A 54 -0.31 -0.50 1.29
C ASN A 54 -0.67 0.46 2.44
N ALA A 55 0.12 0.47 3.52
CA ALA A 55 -0.08 1.38 4.64
C ALA A 55 0.03 2.85 4.21
N ILE A 56 1.08 3.20 3.45
CA ILE A 56 1.28 4.56 2.92
C ILE A 56 0.12 4.97 2.00
N MET A 57 -0.33 4.08 1.12
CA MET A 57 -1.46 4.35 0.23
C MET A 57 -2.76 4.59 1.00
N TRP A 58 -3.02 3.81 2.06
CA TRP A 58 -4.16 4.06 2.95
C TRP A 58 -4.06 5.41 3.66
N ILE A 59 -2.87 5.79 4.14
CA ILE A 59 -2.65 7.10 4.76
C ILE A 59 -2.96 8.23 3.77
N ILE A 60 -2.50 8.13 2.53
CA ILE A 60 -2.78 9.12 1.47
C ILE A 60 -4.29 9.28 1.27
N ILE A 61 -5.03 8.16 1.20
CA ILE A 61 -6.49 8.16 1.02
C ILE A 61 -7.20 8.76 2.24
N LEU A 62 -6.87 8.28 3.44
CA LEU A 62 -7.55 8.66 4.68
C LEU A 62 -7.35 10.15 5.02
N TRP A 63 -6.17 10.70 4.72
CA TRP A 63 -5.85 12.10 4.99
C TRP A 63 -6.06 13.01 3.78
N ASN A 64 -6.45 12.48 2.63
CA ASN A 64 -6.51 13.22 1.37
C ASN A 64 -5.20 13.99 1.11
N SER A 65 -4.07 13.30 1.28
CA SER A 65 -2.73 13.92 1.27
C SER A 65 -2.38 14.47 -0.11
N LYS A 66 -1.77 15.67 -0.15
CA LYS A 66 -1.30 16.29 -1.40
C LYS A 66 0.00 15.65 -1.89
N PRO A 67 0.28 15.64 -3.21
CA PRO A 67 1.48 15.03 -3.80
C PRO A 67 2.82 15.61 -3.28
N GLU A 68 2.84 16.87 -2.86
CA GLU A 68 4.06 17.54 -2.36
C GLU A 68 4.43 17.13 -0.93
N THR A 69 3.61 16.30 -0.28
CA THR A 69 3.84 15.88 1.11
C THR A 69 4.92 14.80 1.23
N VAL A 70 5.55 14.73 2.40
CA VAL A 70 6.61 13.75 2.71
C VAL A 70 6.12 12.30 2.55
N ILE A 71 4.81 12.05 2.67
CA ILE A 71 4.21 10.73 2.52
C ILE A 71 4.38 10.21 1.08
N PHE A 72 4.28 11.09 0.08
CA PHE A 72 4.50 10.73 -1.32
C PHE A 72 5.98 10.42 -1.60
N LYS A 73 6.92 11.11 -0.92
CA LYS A 73 8.34 10.74 -1.00
C LYS A 73 8.57 9.31 -0.49
N PHE A 74 7.95 8.92 0.62
CA PHE A 74 8.03 7.53 1.11
C PHE A 74 7.38 6.54 0.16
N LYS A 75 6.25 6.90 -0.46
CA LYS A 75 5.64 6.06 -1.50
C LYS A 75 6.62 5.80 -2.65
N ASP A 76 7.27 6.85 -3.16
CA ASP A 76 8.18 6.73 -4.29
C ASP A 76 9.45 5.94 -3.93
N ASP A 77 9.99 6.14 -2.72
CA ASP A 77 11.12 5.35 -2.20
C ASP A 77 10.76 3.86 -2.09
N ILE A 78 9.58 3.54 -1.54
CA ILE A 78 9.14 2.14 -1.41
C ILE A 78 8.91 1.49 -2.78
N ILE A 79 8.41 2.23 -3.77
CA ILE A 79 8.27 1.72 -5.14
C ILE A 79 9.64 1.45 -5.77
N LYS A 80 10.59 2.38 -5.58
CA LYS A 80 11.96 2.28 -6.10
C LYS A 80 12.69 1.07 -5.53
N TYR A 81 12.55 0.82 -4.23
CA TYR A 81 13.22 -0.27 -3.51
C TYR A 81 12.31 -1.48 -3.23
N ARG A 82 11.25 -1.68 -4.03
CA ARG A 82 10.18 -2.68 -3.77
C ARG A 82 10.65 -4.12 -3.54
N LYS A 83 11.81 -4.49 -4.07
CA LYS A 83 12.40 -5.83 -3.95
C LYS A 83 13.10 -6.08 -2.60
N TYR A 84 13.42 -5.01 -1.87
CA TYR A 84 14.22 -5.09 -0.66
C TYR A 84 13.36 -4.93 0.59
N LYS A 85 13.84 -5.46 1.72
CA LYS A 85 13.23 -5.20 3.02
C LYS A 85 13.35 -3.71 3.33
N PRO A 86 12.26 -3.02 3.75
CA PRO A 86 12.34 -1.62 4.14
C PRO A 86 13.25 -1.42 5.35
N PHE A 87 13.93 -0.28 5.39
CA PHE A 87 14.70 0.11 6.57
C PHE A 87 13.79 0.40 7.77
N ASP A 88 14.23 -0.01 8.96
CA ASP A 88 13.54 0.17 10.24
C ASP A 88 13.15 1.64 10.48
N PHE A 89 14.03 2.57 10.12
CA PHE A 89 13.76 4.00 10.23
C PHE A 89 12.53 4.44 9.42
N ILE A 90 12.30 3.87 8.22
CA ILE A 90 11.14 4.21 7.40
C ILE A 90 9.86 3.66 8.06
N ILE A 91 9.90 2.41 8.54
CA ILE A 91 8.77 1.78 9.26
C ILE A 91 8.40 2.61 10.48
N LEU A 92 9.38 2.99 11.31
CA LEU A 92 9.18 3.84 12.48
C LEU A 92 8.64 5.22 12.12
N ARG A 93 9.09 5.81 11.01
CA ARG A 93 8.64 7.14 10.59
C ARG A 93 7.18 7.11 10.16
N VAL A 94 6.75 6.08 9.42
CA VAL A 94 5.33 5.87 9.07
C VAL A 94 4.51 5.57 10.32
N ASN A 95 5.00 4.73 11.24
CA ASN A 95 4.34 4.48 12.53
C ASN A 95 4.15 5.76 13.35
N ASN A 96 5.18 6.63 13.39
CA ASN A 96 5.12 7.91 14.09
C ASN A 96 4.17 8.91 13.42
N LEU A 97 4.02 8.88 12.10
CA LEU A 97 3.00 9.66 11.40
C LEU A 97 1.60 9.23 11.85
N LEU A 98 1.35 7.93 11.93
CA LEU A 98 0.08 7.38 12.42
C LEU A 98 -0.14 7.72 13.91
N LYS A 99 0.89 7.65 14.75
CA LYS A 99 0.83 8.05 16.16
C LYS A 99 0.45 9.53 16.34
N LYS A 100 0.96 10.42 15.49
CA LYS A 100 0.67 11.87 15.53
C LYS A 100 -0.72 12.22 15.01
N ASP A 101 -1.46 11.25 14.50
CA ASP A 101 -2.81 11.48 14.05
C ASP A 101 -3.74 11.83 15.22
N ARG A 102 -4.55 12.88 15.03
CA ARG A 102 -5.43 13.41 16.09
C ARG A 102 -6.53 12.45 16.53
N SER A 103 -6.83 11.39 15.76
CA SER A 103 -7.88 10.44 16.13
C SER A 103 -7.46 9.45 17.22
N GLY A 104 -6.15 9.27 17.46
CA GLY A 104 -5.62 8.26 18.39
C GLY A 104 -5.85 6.80 17.96
N LYS A 105 -6.44 6.57 16.77
CA LYS A 105 -6.78 5.25 16.24
C LYS A 105 -5.67 4.68 15.36
N THR A 106 -5.51 3.36 15.37
CA THR A 106 -4.60 2.66 14.47
C THR A 106 -5.11 2.70 13.03
N LEU A 107 -4.21 2.46 12.06
CA LEU A 107 -4.58 2.40 10.65
C LEU A 107 -5.61 1.29 10.39
N THR A 108 -5.42 0.12 11.00
CA THR A 108 -6.37 -0.99 10.97
C THR A 108 -7.76 -0.59 11.48
N GLU A 109 -7.87 0.15 12.59
CA GLU A 109 -9.16 0.61 13.13
C GLU A 109 -9.89 1.57 12.16
N LYS A 110 -9.14 2.47 11.52
CA LYS A 110 -9.69 3.38 10.51
C LYS A 110 -10.19 2.63 9.29
N ILE A 111 -9.41 1.67 8.80
CA ILE A 111 -9.79 0.84 7.66
C ILE A 111 -11.01 -0.03 8.00
N ASN A 112 -11.07 -0.60 9.20
CA ASN A 112 -12.23 -1.37 9.65
C ASN A 112 -13.51 -0.52 9.69
N SER A 113 -13.40 0.75 10.10
CA SER A 113 -14.52 1.70 10.06
C SER A 113 -15.02 1.95 8.62
N LEU A 114 -14.11 1.98 7.64
CA LEU A 114 -14.47 2.08 6.22
C LEU A 114 -15.06 0.77 5.67
N LYS A 115 -14.56 -0.37 6.13
CA LYS A 115 -15.00 -1.72 5.71
C LYS A 115 -16.45 -2.00 6.09
N ALA A 116 -16.93 -1.43 7.20
CA ALA A 116 -18.34 -1.52 7.57
C ALA A 116 -19.28 -0.97 6.49
N LYS A 117 -18.80 -0.03 5.66
CA LYS A 117 -19.56 0.64 4.61
C LYS A 117 -19.15 0.24 3.19
N ASN A 118 -18.06 -0.51 3.01
CA ASN A 118 -17.43 -0.79 1.70
C ASN A 118 -16.89 -2.22 1.62
N LYS A 119 -16.98 -2.84 0.43
CA LYS A 119 -16.35 -4.15 0.18
C LYS A 119 -14.85 -3.99 -0.07
N ILE A 120 -14.04 -3.98 0.98
CA ILE A 120 -12.58 -3.81 0.89
C ILE A 120 -11.87 -5.17 0.70
N LYS A 121 -10.78 -5.18 -0.09
CA LYS A 121 -9.89 -6.33 -0.30
C LYS A 121 -9.09 -6.66 0.97
N LYS A 122 -9.04 -7.94 1.36
CA LYS A 122 -8.42 -8.37 2.63
C LYS A 122 -6.90 -8.24 2.62
N ASP A 123 -6.27 -8.55 1.49
CA ASP A 123 -4.81 -8.56 1.29
C ASP A 123 -4.16 -7.17 1.36
N ILE A 124 -4.94 -6.11 1.12
CA ILE A 124 -4.48 -4.72 1.14
C ILE A 124 -4.58 -4.11 2.55
N CYS A 125 -5.14 -4.85 3.52
CA CYS A 125 -5.35 -4.40 4.90
C CYS A 125 -4.55 -5.21 5.93
N ASP A 126 -3.66 -6.10 5.49
CA ASP A 126 -2.81 -6.87 6.39
C ASP A 126 -1.50 -6.11 6.67
N PHE A 127 -1.24 -5.84 7.95
CA PHE A 127 -0.02 -5.19 8.44
C PHE A 127 0.72 -6.04 9.48
N SER A 128 0.46 -7.35 9.51
CA SER A 128 1.06 -8.30 10.46
C SER A 128 2.59 -8.32 10.42
N LEU A 129 3.23 -8.17 9.25
CA LEU A 129 4.69 -8.11 9.13
C LEU A 129 5.23 -6.79 9.69
N LEU A 130 4.55 -5.68 9.44
CA LEU A 130 4.95 -4.37 10.02
C LEU A 130 4.84 -4.39 11.54
N ASN A 131 3.78 -4.99 12.09
CA ASN A 131 3.62 -5.17 13.53
C ASN A 131 4.78 -6.01 14.12
N LYS A 132 5.17 -7.10 13.44
CA LYS A 132 6.33 -7.91 13.85
C LYS A 132 7.64 -7.13 13.81
N GLU A 133 7.86 -6.30 12.78
CA GLU A 133 9.06 -5.46 12.71
C GLU A 133 9.11 -4.42 13.84
N ILE A 134 7.98 -3.80 14.19
CA ILE A 134 7.91 -2.87 15.34
C ILE A 134 8.27 -3.59 16.65
N GLU A 135 7.73 -4.79 16.89
CA GLU A 135 8.07 -5.57 18.08
C GLU A 135 9.55 -5.99 18.08
N ARG A 136 10.13 -6.36 16.93
CA ARG A 136 11.56 -6.65 16.80
C ARG A 136 12.41 -5.44 17.19
N ILE A 137 12.11 -4.26 16.62
CA ILE A 137 12.84 -3.02 16.91
C ILE A 137 12.72 -2.64 18.40
N LYS A 138 11.55 -2.83 18.99
CA LYS A 138 11.33 -2.64 20.44
C LYS A 138 12.25 -3.54 21.26
N ASN A 139 12.34 -4.83 20.93
CA ASN A 139 13.19 -5.78 21.65
C ASN A 139 14.68 -5.45 21.52
N GLU A 140 15.12 -4.98 20.35
CA GLU A 140 16.51 -4.59 20.11
C GLU A 140 16.91 -3.29 20.81
N THR A 141 15.99 -2.33 20.91
CA THR A 141 16.27 -1.01 21.48
C THR A 141 15.91 -0.85 22.95
N GLY A 142 15.10 -1.78 23.51
CA GLY A 142 14.55 -1.69 24.86
C GLY A 142 13.54 -0.55 25.07
N LYS A 143 13.12 0.14 23.99
CA LYS A 143 12.21 1.29 24.06
C LYS A 143 10.76 0.85 23.94
N GLU A 144 9.87 1.48 24.70
CA GLU A 144 8.43 1.25 24.58
C GLU A 144 7.89 1.87 23.28
N ILE A 145 7.78 1.05 22.24
CA ILE A 145 7.24 1.43 20.93
C ILE A 145 5.93 0.66 20.71
N LYS A 146 4.82 1.40 20.61
CA LYS A 146 3.51 0.86 20.22
C LYS A 146 3.36 0.90 18.70
N SER A 147 2.81 -0.16 18.12
CA SER A 147 2.41 -0.18 16.71
C SER A 147 1.07 0.55 16.51
N TYR A 148 1.00 1.38 15.46
CA TYR A 148 -0.19 2.11 15.02
C TYR A 148 -0.66 1.69 13.62
N PHE A 149 -0.09 0.62 13.05
CA PHE A 149 -0.57 -0.01 11.82
C PHE A 149 -1.91 -0.74 12.03
#